data_AF-A0A0M2U2Z6-F1
#
_entry.id   AF-A0A0M2U2Z6-F1
#
_cell.length_a   1.000
_cell.length_b   1.000
_cell.length_c   1.000
_cell.angle_alpha   90.00
_cell.angle_beta   90.00
_cell.angle_gamma   90.00
#
_symmetry.space_group_name_H-M   'P 1'
#
loop_
_entity.id
_entity.type
_entity.pdbx_description
1 polymer ?
#
loop_
_entity_poly.entity_id
_entity_poly.type
_entity_poly.pdbx_seq_one_letter_code
_entity_poly.pdbx_strand_id
1 'polypeptide(L)' 'MVRTGRYNGFRGGAPKKTVVNPHIKFTYEDYCLMPEDRHYELIGGEFFVVPSPSVIHQRVAANLEAIC' A
#
# COMPACT_ATOMS: atom_id res chain seq x y z
N MET A 1 19.06 48.54 -10.32
CA MET A 1 17.90 47.65 -10.53
C MET A 1 18.44 46.30 -10.96
N VAL A 2 18.22 45.18 -10.26
CA VAL A 2 17.01 44.33 -10.30
C VAL A 2 16.85 43.61 -8.94
N ARG A 3 15.62 43.58 -8.42
CA ARG A 3 15.19 42.87 -7.22
C ARG A 3 14.52 41.56 -7.64
N THR A 4 15.05 40.40 -7.22
CA THR A 4 14.37 39.09 -7.26
C THR A 4 15.09 38.20 -6.23
N GLY A 5 14.49 37.44 -5.33
CA GLY A 5 13.12 37.21 -4.91
C GLY A 5 13.26 36.21 -3.76
N ARG A 6 12.71 36.53 -2.59
CA ARG A 6 12.82 35.74 -1.35
C ARG A 6 12.19 34.35 -1.59
N TYR A 7 12.93 33.27 -1.35
CA TYR A 7 12.33 31.93 -1.27
C TYR A 7 11.40 31.89 -0.06
N ASN A 8 10.10 31.78 -0.34
CA ASN A 8 9.02 31.83 0.63
C ASN A 8 8.68 30.42 1.11
N GLY A 9 8.32 30.31 2.39
CA GLY A 9 8.32 29.08 3.19
C GLY A 9 7.52 27.88 2.66
N PHE A 10 8.18 26.73 2.66
CA PHE A 10 7.50 25.43 2.75
C PHE A 10 7.07 25.22 4.20
N ARG A 11 5.82 25.58 4.50
CA ARG A 11 5.13 25.12 5.71
C ARG A 11 4.97 23.60 5.60
N GLY A 12 5.94 22.86 6.13
CA GLY A 12 5.85 21.42 6.28
C GLY A 12 4.65 21.08 7.18
N GLY A 13 3.55 20.67 6.55
CA GLY A 13 2.41 20.12 7.27
C GLY A 13 2.86 18.86 8.01
N ALA A 14 2.54 18.79 9.29
CA ALA A 14 2.77 17.59 10.10
C ALA A 14 2.15 16.36 9.42
N PRO A 15 2.78 15.17 9.51
CA PRO A 15 2.17 13.96 8.98
C PRO A 15 0.83 13.75 9.69
N LYS A 16 -0.26 13.71 8.91
CA LYS A 16 -1.58 13.34 9.42
C LYS A 16 -1.46 11.91 9.95
N LYS A 17 -1.37 11.75 11.28
CA LYS A 17 -1.52 10.45 11.94
C LYS A 17 -2.90 9.92 11.55
N THR A 18 -2.93 8.86 10.76
CA THR A 18 -4.16 8.12 10.49
C THR A 18 -4.64 7.54 11.80
N VAL A 19 -5.85 7.91 12.21
CA VAL A 19 -6.53 7.33 13.36
C VAL A 19 -6.93 5.91 12.95
N VAL A 20 -6.08 4.94 13.24
CA VAL A 20 -6.46 3.51 13.18
C VAL A 20 -7.46 3.28 14.31
N ASN A 21 -8.74 3.19 13.97
CA ASN A 21 -9.78 2.84 14.92
C ASN A 21 -9.79 1.31 15.05
N PRO A 22 -9.41 0.74 16.21
CA PRO A 22 -9.18 -0.70 16.38
C PRO A 22 -10.44 -1.58 16.31
N HIS A 23 -11.60 -0.99 16.04
CA HIS A 23 -12.89 -1.68 15.93
C HIS A 23 -13.44 -1.78 14.50
N ILE A 24 -12.76 -1.20 13.50
CA ILE A 24 -13.19 -1.32 12.10
C ILE A 24 -12.77 -2.70 11.59
N LYS A 25 -13.74 -3.63 11.54
CA LYS A 25 -13.58 -4.90 10.83
C LYS A 25 -13.96 -4.67 9.38
N PHE A 26 -13.02 -4.84 8.46
CA PHE A 26 -13.31 -4.73 7.03
C PHE A 26 -14.06 -5.97 6.54
N THR A 27 -15.00 -5.76 5.63
CA THR A 27 -15.81 -6.80 5.01
C THR A 27 -15.28 -7.14 3.62
N TYR A 28 -15.77 -8.25 3.04
CA TYR A 28 -15.43 -8.63 1.66
C TYR A 28 -15.86 -7.57 0.64
N GLU A 29 -16.97 -6.86 0.90
CA GLU A 29 -17.46 -5.78 0.04
C GLU A 29 -16.47 -4.61 -0.01
N ASP A 30 -15.86 -4.27 1.13
CA ASP A 30 -14.81 -3.25 1.20
C ASP A 30 -13.55 -3.65 0.41
N TYR A 31 -13.22 -4.94 0.40
CA TYR A 31 -12.10 -5.47 -0.38
C TYR A 31 -12.34 -5.32 -1.90
N CYS A 32 -13.56 -5.58 -2.38
CA CYS A 32 -13.91 -5.44 -3.79
C CYS A 32 -13.84 -4.00 -4.32
N LEU A 33 -13.93 -3.01 -3.43
CA LEU A 33 -13.82 -1.59 -3.79
C LEU A 33 -12.36 -1.08 -3.84
N MET A 34 -11.39 -1.94 -3.47
CA MET A 34 -9.98 -1.56 -3.49
C MET A 34 -9.42 -1.49 -4.92
N PRO A 35 -8.43 -0.61 -5.18
CA PRO A 35 -7.76 -0.55 -6.47
C PRO A 35 -7.00 -1.84 -6.75
N GLU A 36 -7.17 -2.40 -7.96
CA GLU A 36 -6.53 -3.65 -8.40
C GLU A 36 -5.01 -3.54 -8.56
N ASP A 37 -4.47 -2.32 -8.60
CA ASP A 37 -3.06 -2.02 -8.84
C ASP A 37 -2.12 -2.57 -7.75
N ARG A 38 -2.66 -2.92 -6.57
CA ARG A 38 -1.91 -3.46 -5.45
C ARG A 38 -2.58 -4.70 -4.89
N HIS A 39 -1.74 -5.66 -4.51
CA HIS A 39 -2.20 -6.89 -3.89
C HIS A 39 -2.52 -6.65 -2.41
N TYR A 40 -3.80 -6.69 -2.08
CA TYR A 40 -4.31 -6.63 -0.72
C TYR A 40 -4.80 -8.01 -0.28
N GLU A 41 -4.61 -8.34 0.99
CA GLU A 41 -5.18 -9.54 1.61
C GLU A 41 -5.99 -9.13 2.84
N LEU A 42 -7.22 -9.63 2.95
CA LEU A 42 -8.07 -9.41 4.12
C LEU A 42 -7.94 -10.61 5.07
N ILE A 43 -7.25 -10.43 6.19
CA ILE A 43 -7.01 -11.49 7.19
C ILE A 43 -7.60 -11.04 8.52
N GLY A 44 -8.57 -11.80 9.04
CA GLY A 44 -9.18 -11.50 10.36
C GLY A 44 -9.95 -10.18 10.44
N GLY A 45 -10.25 -9.53 9.30
CA GLY A 45 -10.87 -8.21 9.25
C GLY A 45 -9.87 -7.06 9.12
N GLU A 46 -8.58 -7.33 8.91
CA GLU A 46 -7.52 -6.35 8.68
C GLU A 46 -6.92 -6.51 7.26
N PHE A 47 -6.57 -5.40 6.61
CA PHE A 47 -5.93 -5.40 5.29
C PHE A 47 -4.41 -5.41 5.38
N PHE A 48 -3.79 -6.37 4.73
CA PHE A 48 -2.36 -6.50 4.56
C PHE A 48 -1.97 -6.20 3.11
N VAL A 49 -0.93 -5.41 2.90
CA VAL A 49 -0.37 -5.16 1.57
C VAL A 49 0.70 -6.20 1.31
N VAL A 50 0.53 -7.00 0.27
CA VAL A 50 1.50 -8.00 -0.14
C VAL A 50 2.48 -7.38 -1.13
N PRO A 51 3.80 -7.45 -0.86
CA PRO A 51 4.79 -6.95 -1.81
C PRO A 51 4.75 -7.77 -3.10
N SER A 52 5.03 -7.12 -4.23
CA SER A 52 5.13 -7.82 -5.51
C SER A 52 6.17 -8.95 -5.42
N PRO A 53 5.86 -10.15 -5.94
CA PRO A 53 6.74 -11.30 -5.83
C PRO A 53 8.06 -11.05 -6.57
N SER A 54 9.17 -11.47 -5.95
CA SER A 54 10.50 -11.34 -6.54
C SER A 54 10.74 -12.42 -7.62
N VAL A 55 11.76 -12.22 -8.46
CA VAL A 55 12.16 -13.20 -9.49
C VAL A 55 12.44 -14.59 -8.88
N ILE A 56 13.02 -14.64 -7.67
CA ILE A 56 13.28 -15.91 -6.97
C ILE A 56 11.96 -16.58 -6.58
N HIS A 57 11.01 -15.80 -6.04
CA HIS A 57 9.68 -16.32 -5.69
C HIS A 57 8.99 -16.95 -6.91
N GLN A 58 9.04 -16.27 -8.07
CA GLN A 58 8.46 -16.76 -9.31
C GLN A 58 9.13 -18.03 -9.83
N ARG A 59 10.46 -18.11 -9.75
CA ARG A 59 11.20 -19.32 -10.16
C ARG A 59 10.86 -20.53 -9.30
N VAL A 60 10.70 -20.36 -7.99
CA VAL A 60 10.28 -21.44 -7.10
C VAL A 60 8.86 -21.88 -7.41
N ALA A 61 7.93 -20.94 -7.61
CA ALA A 61 6.55 -21.26 -7.96
C ALA A 61 6.45 -22.05 -9.29
N ALA A 62 7.16 -21.61 -10.34
CA ALA A 62 7.18 -22.30 -11.63
C ALA A 62 7.78 -23.71 -11.54
N ASN A 63 8.81 -23.91 -10.72
CA ASN A 63 9.38 -25.24 -10.50
C ASN A 63 8.39 -26.17 -9.79
N LEU A 64 7.58 -25.66 -8.85
CA LEU A 64 6.54 -26.44 -8.18
C LEU A 64 5.40 -26.77 -9.14
N GLU A 65 4.96 -25.81 -9.95
CA GLU A 65 3.94 -26.01 -10.98
C GLU A 65 4.33 -27.12 -11.96
N ALA A 66 5.59 -27.13 -12.41
CA ALA A 66 6.10 -28.11 -13.37
C ALA A 66 6.23 -29.56 -12.83
N ILE A 67 6.07 -29.77 -11.52
CA ILE A 67 6.15 -31.10 -10.89
C ILE A 67 4.76 -31.78 -10.82
N CYS A 68 3.67 -31.02 -10.87
CA CYS A 68 2.30 -31.54 -10.90
C CYS A 68 1.87 -31.98 -12.31
#